data_AF-A0A9X0U443-F1
#
_entry.id   AF-A0A9X0U443-F1
#
_cell.length_a   1.000
_cell.length_b   1.000
_cell.length_c   1.000
_cell.angle_alpha   90.00
_cell.angle_beta   90.00
_cell.angle_gamma   90.00
#
_symmetry.space_group_name_H-M   'P 1'
#
loop_
_entity.id
_entity.type
_entity.pdbx_description
1 polymer ?
#
loop_
_entity_poly.entity_id
_entity_poly.type
_entity_poly.pdbx_seq_one_letter_code
_entity_poly.pdbx_strand_id
1 'polypeptide(L)'
;MMPSSTLKLSGDIIEAASVETKQLDYIVVGDATTVDGLAAPYDEEETPYILKIERPDTGNNILDFWVKHANKDLYSVKNSEIGAFEVVG
;
A
#
# COMPACT_ATOMS: atom_id res chain seq x y z
N MET A 1 -6.62 19.97 6.18
CA MET A 1 -5.49 19.39 6.92
C MET A 1 -4.24 20.18 6.60
N MET A 2 -3.70 20.87 7.60
CA MET A 2 -2.39 21.51 7.49
C MET A 2 -1.30 20.43 7.66
N PRO A 3 -0.20 20.47 6.90
CA PRO A 3 0.95 19.61 7.16
C PRO A 3 1.36 19.68 8.64
N SER A 4 1.78 18.54 9.20
CA SER A 4 2.17 18.39 10.63
C SER A 4 1.05 18.45 11.67
N SER A 5 -0.23 18.35 11.26
CA SER A 5 -1.34 18.17 12.21
C SER A 5 -1.34 16.77 12.81
N THR A 6 -1.59 16.65 14.12
CA THR A 6 -1.67 15.35 14.82
C THR A 6 -3.13 14.94 14.99
N LEU A 7 -3.50 13.76 14.47
CA LEU A 7 -4.82 13.16 14.66
C LEU A 7 -4.90 12.44 16.00
N LYS A 8 -6.06 12.51 16.67
CA LYS A 8 -6.30 11.77 17.90
C LYS A 8 -6.67 10.32 17.60
N LEU A 9 -6.12 9.41 18.39
CA LEU A 9 -6.50 8.00 18.45
C LEU A 9 -7.25 7.75 19.76
N SER A 10 -8.41 7.11 19.66
CA SER A 10 -9.21 6.67 20.80
C SER A 10 -9.43 5.17 20.69
N GLY A 11 -8.61 4.40 21.40
CA GLY A 11 -8.46 2.97 21.16
C GLY A 11 -7.94 2.71 19.74
N ASP A 12 -8.71 1.93 18.98
CA ASP A 12 -8.38 1.53 17.60
C ASP A 12 -9.05 2.44 16.53
N ILE A 13 -9.65 3.55 16.97
CA ILE A 13 -10.37 4.48 16.09
C ILE A 13 -9.58 5.78 15.94
N ILE A 14 -9.35 6.20 14.70
CA ILE A 14 -8.84 7.54 14.39
C ILE A 14 -10.02 8.51 14.41
N GLU A 15 -9.94 9.52 15.27
CA GLU A 15 -10.93 10.59 15.34
C GLU A 15 -10.66 11.59 14.20
N ALA A 16 -11.14 11.29 12.99
CA ALA A 16 -10.92 12.13 11.81
C ALA A 16 -11.40 13.58 11.98
N ALA A 17 -12.37 13.83 12.89
CA ALA A 17 -12.85 15.16 13.24
C ALA A 17 -11.97 15.90 14.27
N SER A 18 -10.89 15.29 14.79
CA SER A 18 -10.03 15.90 15.80
C SER A 18 -9.18 17.06 15.26
N VAL A 19 -9.12 17.22 13.94
CA VAL A 19 -8.48 18.33 13.24
C VAL A 19 -9.35 18.76 12.06
N GLU A 20 -9.15 19.98 11.59
CA GLU A 20 -9.83 20.46 10.39
C GLU A 20 -9.32 19.72 9.14
N THR A 21 -10.11 18.75 8.67
CA THR A 21 -9.83 17.98 7.46
C THR A 21 -10.22 18.78 6.23
N LYS A 22 -9.39 18.73 5.18
CA LYS A 22 -9.77 19.33 3.90
C LYS A 22 -10.83 18.42 3.27
N GLN A 23 -12.08 18.86 3.27
CA GLN A 23 -13.16 18.19 2.55
C GLN A 23 -12.94 18.50 1.06
N LEU A 24 -12.69 17.47 0.27
CA LEU A 24 -12.55 17.59 -1.18
C LEU A 24 -13.77 16.89 -1.76
N ASP A 25 -14.67 17.64 -2.39
CA ASP A 25 -15.86 17.07 -3.03
C ASP A 25 -15.46 16.11 -4.16
N TYR A 26 -14.35 16.42 -4.84
CA TYR A 26 -13.74 15.60 -5.88
C TYR A 26 -12.22 15.80 -5.87
N ILE A 27 -11.45 14.74 -6.10
CA ILE A 27 -10.01 14.80 -6.35
C ILE A 27 -9.79 14.30 -7.78
N VAL A 28 -9.33 15.19 -8.65
CA VAL A 28 -8.89 14.83 -9.99
C VAL A 28 -7.37 14.89 -10.00
N VAL A 29 -6.72 13.77 -10.31
CA VAL A 29 -5.28 13.70 -10.53
C VAL A 29 -5.06 13.61 -12.04
N GLY A 30 -4.61 14.70 -12.67
CA GLY A 30 -4.43 14.80 -14.13
C GLY A 30 -5.49 15.66 -14.85
N ASP A 31 -5.29 15.92 -16.14
CA ASP A 31 -6.30 16.57 -17.00
C ASP A 31 -7.30 15.53 -17.53
N ALA A 32 -8.38 15.32 -16.77
CA ALA A 32 -9.43 14.35 -17.09
C ALA A 32 -10.21 14.65 -18.39
N THR A 33 -9.89 15.74 -19.10
CA THR A 33 -10.45 16.01 -20.45
C THR A 33 -9.65 15.31 -21.56
N THR A 34 -8.54 14.67 -21.21
CA THR A 34 -7.65 13.94 -22.12
C THR A 34 -7.52 12.48 -21.68
N VAL A 35 -7.27 11.57 -22.63
CA VAL A 35 -7.02 10.15 -22.32
C VAL A 35 -5.78 10.01 -21.43
N ASP A 36 -4.73 10.78 -21.70
CA ASP A 36 -3.49 10.78 -20.91
C ASP A 36 -3.73 11.23 -19.47
N GLY A 37 -4.59 12.23 -19.23
CA GLY A 37 -4.91 12.68 -17.88
C GLY A 37 -5.90 11.78 -17.12
N LEU A 38 -6.43 10.73 -17.76
CA LEU A 38 -7.12 9.62 -17.10
C LEU A 38 -6.19 8.45 -16.77
N ALA A 39 -4.96 8.44 -17.28
CA ALA A 39 -4.00 7.41 -16.96
C ALA A 39 -3.69 7.43 -15.46
N ALA A 40 -3.49 6.24 -14.88
CA ALA A 40 -3.01 6.16 -13.51
C ALA A 40 -1.68 6.95 -13.40
N PRO A 41 -1.49 7.78 -12.36
CA PRO A 41 -0.27 8.57 -12.21
C PRO A 41 1.01 7.73 -12.16
N TYR A 42 0.85 6.45 -11.80
CA TYR A 42 1.91 5.47 -11.75
C TYR A 42 1.62 4.39 -12.79
N ASP A 43 2.53 4.25 -13.73
CA ASP A 43 2.59 3.11 -14.62
C ASP A 43 3.18 1.93 -13.83
N GLU A 44 2.31 1.02 -13.37
CA GLU A 44 2.71 -0.15 -12.60
C GLU A 44 3.35 -1.24 -13.48
N GLU A 45 3.35 -1.09 -14.82
CA GLU A 45 3.97 -2.06 -15.73
C GLU A 45 5.50 -1.92 -15.78
N GLU A 46 6.05 -0.72 -15.55
CA GLU A 46 7.49 -0.44 -15.59
C GLU A 46 8.01 0.05 -14.22
N THR A 47 8.25 -0.91 -13.32
CA THR A 47 8.74 -0.63 -11.97
C THR A 47 10.11 -1.25 -11.70
N PRO A 48 11.09 -0.49 -11.15
CA PRO A 48 12.36 -1.05 -10.70
C PRO A 48 12.21 -1.84 -9.38
N TYR A 49 11.02 -1.88 -8.80
CA TYR A 49 10.74 -2.51 -7.52
C TYR A 49 10.34 -3.99 -7.67
N ILE A 50 10.80 -4.83 -6.76
CA ILE A 50 10.51 -6.27 -6.75
C ILE A 50 9.29 -6.53 -5.88
N LEU A 51 8.28 -7.22 -6.44
CA LEU A 51 7.18 -7.77 -5.67
C LEU A 51 7.64 -9.01 -4.89
N LYS A 52 7.50 -8.99 -3.56
CA LYS A 52 7.81 -10.14 -2.68
C LYS A 52 6.51 -10.71 -2.13
N ILE A 53 6.28 -12.01 -2.33
CA ILE A 53 5.09 -12.71 -1.80
C ILE A 53 5.55 -13.63 -0.66
N GLU A 54 5.04 -13.38 0.54
CA GLU A 54 5.28 -14.24 1.71
C GLU A 54 4.14 -15.24 1.87
N ARG A 55 4.47 -16.50 2.12
CA ARG A 55 3.49 -17.56 2.39
C ARG A 55 3.54 -17.91 3.88
N PRO A 56 2.41 -17.81 4.61
CA PRO A 56 2.34 -18.29 5.98
C PRO A 56 2.67 -19.79 6.06
N ASP A 57 3.29 -20.21 7.16
CA ASP A 57 3.50 -21.63 7.46
C ASP A 57 2.16 -22.39 7.48
N THR A 58 2.20 -23.68 7.11
CA THR A 58 1.01 -24.55 7.13
C THR A 58 0.30 -24.48 8.48
N GLY A 59 -1.00 -24.15 8.45
CA GLY A 59 -1.84 -24.03 9.65
C GLY A 59 -1.92 -22.64 10.25
N ASN A 60 -1.17 -21.65 9.73
CA ASN A 60 -1.31 -20.25 10.10
C ASN A 60 -1.96 -19.46 8.96
N ASN A 61 -2.77 -18.46 9.32
CA ASN A 61 -3.31 -17.52 8.33
C ASN A 61 -2.43 -16.26 8.22
N ILE A 62 -2.76 -15.39 7.28
CA ILE A 62 -2.00 -14.16 7.02
C ILE A 62 -2.04 -13.16 8.19
N LEU A 63 -3.13 -13.14 8.96
CA LEU A 63 -3.27 -12.27 10.14
C LEU A 63 -2.38 -12.76 11.28
N ASP A 64 -2.30 -14.07 11.53
CA ASP A 64 -1.39 -14.65 12.52
C ASP A 64 0.07 -14.30 12.17
N PHE A 65 0.41 -14.41 10.89
CA PHE A 65 1.72 -14.02 10.38
C PHE A 65 2.00 -12.52 10.63
N TRP A 66 1.05 -11.63 10.33
CA TRP A 66 1.22 -10.19 10.57
C TRP A 66 1.37 -9.84 12.04
N VAL A 67 0.53 -10.39 12.92
CA VAL A 67 0.62 -10.12 14.37
C VAL A 67 1.97 -10.58 14.92
N LYS A 68 2.43 -11.78 14.54
CA LYS A 68 3.73 -12.33 14.99
C LYS A 68 4.93 -11.49 14.55
N HIS A 69 4.83 -10.83 13.39
CA HIS A 69 5.92 -10.07 12.78
C HIS A 69 5.68 -8.55 12.72
N ALA A 70 4.72 -8.04 13.50
CA ALA A 70 4.40 -6.62 13.52
C ALA A 70 5.63 -5.76 13.82
N ASN A 71 5.81 -4.70 13.02
CA ASN A 71 6.90 -3.72 13.15
C ASN A 71 8.33 -4.30 13.04
N LYS A 72 8.51 -5.45 12.36
CA LYS A 72 9.83 -6.04 12.11
C LYS A 72 10.22 -5.92 10.64
N ASP A 73 11.49 -5.66 10.39
CA ASP A 73 12.08 -5.81 9.07
C ASP A 73 12.32 -7.30 8.78
N LEU A 74 11.57 -7.84 7.83
CA LEU A 74 11.68 -9.23 7.39
C LEU A 74 12.38 -9.38 6.03
N TYR A 75 12.74 -8.27 5.37
CA TYR A 75 13.02 -8.28 3.94
C TYR A 75 14.40 -7.76 3.57
N SER A 76 15.06 -6.95 4.40
CA SER A 76 16.43 -6.48 4.12
C SER A 76 17.47 -7.61 4.11
N VAL A 77 17.18 -8.72 4.81
CA VAL A 77 18.06 -9.89 4.90
C VAL A 77 17.68 -11.02 3.94
N LYS A 78 16.56 -10.91 3.22
CA LYS A 78 16.09 -11.92 2.28
C LYS A 78 16.58 -11.61 0.87
N ASN A 79 17.30 -12.55 0.27
CA ASN A 79 17.57 -12.54 -1.15
C ASN A 79 16.28 -12.90 -1.91
N SER A 80 16.02 -12.21 -3.02
CA SER A 80 14.85 -12.51 -3.87
C SER A 80 15.27 -13.54 -4.91
N GLU A 81 14.52 -14.62 -5.04
CA GLU A 81 14.65 -15.55 -6.16
C GLU A 81 13.70 -15.09 -7.27
N ILE A 82 14.22 -14.92 -8.48
CA ILE A 82 13.40 -14.54 -9.64
C ILE A 82 12.73 -15.82 -10.16
N GLY A 83 11.41 -15.89 -10.00
CA GLY A 83 10.59 -16.94 -10.62
C GLY A 83 10.24 -16.56 -12.05
N ALA A 84 10.60 -17.41 -13.02
CA ALA A 84 10.05 -17.32 -14.37
C ALA A 84 8.70 -18.07 -14.40
N PHE A 85 7.65 -17.41 -14.88
CA PHE A 85 6.35 -18.04 -15.12
C PHE A 85 6.23 -18.34 -16.61
N GLU A 86 6.04 -19.61 -16.96
CA GLU A 86 5.71 -20.00 -18.33
C GLU A 86 4.20 -19.95 -18.51
N VAL A 87 3.75 -19.28 -19.57
CA VAL A 87 2.35 -19.35 -20.01
C VAL A 87 2.17 -20.69 -20.71
N VAL A 88 1.41 -21.59 -20.08
CA VAL A 88 1.00 -22.84 -20.72
C VAL A 88 -0.18 -22.53 -21.62
N GLY A 89 0.03 -22.66 -22.94
CA GLY A 89 -1.01 -22.55 -23.97
C GLY A 89 -1.86 -23.79 -24.12
#